data_AF-A0A6C0J3Y0-F1
#
_entry.id   AF-A0A6C0J3Y0-F1
#
_cell.length_a   1.000
_cell.length_b   1.000
_cell.length_c   1.000
_cell.angle_alpha   90.00
_cell.angle_beta   90.00
_cell.angle_gamma   90.00
#
_symmetry.space_group_name_H-M   'P 1'
#
loop_
_entity.id
_entity.type
_entity.pdbx_description
1 polymer ?
#
loop_
_entity_poly.entity_id
_entity_poly.type
_entity_poly.pdbx_seq_one_letter_code
_entity_poly.pdbx_strand_id
1 'polypeptide(L)'
;MNRARKERMREQMDGLDMYEHQQLFRVISSYTTNVTKTQTGVLVSSESLSDACLLEMEKLIQFFLDQRKFMDVDEVKRKSFVKNGQT
;
A
#
# COMPACT_ATOMS: atom_id res chain seq x y z
N MET A 1 -15.45 -8.69 -4.82
CA MET A 1 -14.65 -8.64 -3.57
C MET A 1 -15.56 -8.36 -2.38
N ASN A 2 -15.47 -9.12 -1.27
CA ASN A 2 -16.38 -8.95 -0.11
C ASN A 2 -16.00 -7.72 0.76
N ARG A 3 -16.98 -7.11 1.45
CA ARG A 3 -16.87 -5.91 2.28
C ARG A 3 -15.75 -5.98 3.31
N ALA A 4 -15.63 -7.10 4.03
CA ALA A 4 -14.58 -7.27 5.05
C ALA A 4 -13.16 -7.15 4.47
N ARG A 5 -12.96 -7.57 3.22
CA ARG A 5 -11.66 -7.46 2.54
C ARG A 5 -11.41 -6.02 2.09
N LYS A 6 -12.44 -5.31 1.63
CA LYS A 6 -12.34 -3.89 1.24
C LYS A 6 -11.97 -3.01 2.44
N GLU A 7 -12.58 -3.26 3.60
CA GLU A 7 -12.25 -2.54 4.84
C GLU A 7 -10.80 -2.76 5.27
N ARG A 8 -10.32 -4.02 5.29
CA ARG A 8 -8.91 -4.30 5.59
C ARG A 8 -7.96 -3.59 4.63
N MET A 9 -8.29 -3.58 3.34
CA MET A 9 -7.48 -2.92 2.34
C MET A 9 -7.43 -1.40 2.58
N ARG A 10 -8.57 -0.79 2.97
CA ARG A 10 -8.64 0.62 3.37
C ARG A 10 -7.75 0.93 4.58
N GLU A 11 -7.81 0.10 5.62
CA GLU A 11 -6.95 0.26 6.81
C GLU A 11 -5.46 0.15 6.47
N GLN A 12 -5.09 -0.78 5.59
CA GLN A 12 -3.72 -0.93 5.13
C GLN A 12 -3.24 0.27 4.30
N MET A 13 -4.13 0.86 3.50
CA MET A 13 -3.82 2.07 2.73
C MET A 13 -3.52 3.26 3.62
N ASP A 14 -4.22 3.44 4.74
CA ASP A 14 -3.96 4.53 5.71
C ASP A 14 -2.52 4.50 6.27
N GLY A 15 -1.88 3.32 6.29
CA GLY A 15 -0.50 3.15 6.75
C GLY A 15 0.57 3.36 5.67
N LEU A 16 0.18 3.72 4.45
CA LEU A 16 1.12 3.94 3.35
C LEU A 16 1.69 5.37 3.36
N ASP A 17 2.88 5.53 2.80
CA ASP A 17 3.48 6.83 2.62
C ASP A 17 2.98 7.53 1.33
N MET A 18 3.33 8.80 1.18
CA MET A 18 2.88 9.63 0.07
C MET A 18 3.25 9.07 -1.31
N TYR A 19 4.43 8.47 -1.48
CA TYR A 19 4.85 7.86 -2.75
C TYR A 19 4.08 6.57 -3.04
N GLU A 20 3.87 5.72 -2.04
CA GLU A 20 3.06 4.50 -2.16
C GLU A 20 1.61 4.85 -2.54
N HIS A 21 1.03 5.88 -1.91
CA HIS A 21 -0.28 6.43 -2.29
C HIS A 21 -0.32 6.93 -3.74
N GLN A 22 0.74 7.60 -4.22
CA GLN A 22 0.82 8.02 -5.62
C GLN A 22 0.88 6.83 -6.57
N GLN A 23 1.61 5.77 -6.25
CA GLN A 23 1.67 4.57 -7.08
C GLN A 23 0.31 3.87 -7.14
N LEU A 24 -0.38 3.75 -6.00
CA LEU A 24 -1.75 3.23 -5.97
C LEU A 24 -2.69 4.07 -6.83
N PHE A 25 -2.59 5.39 -6.76
CA PHE A 25 -3.43 6.27 -7.56
C PHE A 25 -3.18 6.10 -9.07
N ARG A 26 -1.94 5.82 -9.50
CA ARG A 26 -1.63 5.53 -10.92
C ARG A 26 -2.30 4.25 -11.40
N VAL A 27 -2.33 3.21 -10.57
CA VAL A 27 -3.06 1.98 -10.86
C VAL A 27 -4.54 2.29 -11.02
N ILE A 28 -5.17 2.93 -10.03
CA ILE A 28 -6.59 3.30 -10.07
C ILE A 28 -6.91 4.12 -11.33
N SER A 29 -6.08 5.12 -11.65
CA SER A 29 -6.26 6.00 -12.81
C SER A 29 -6.21 5.26 -14.15
N SER A 30 -5.61 4.06 -14.19
CA SER A 30 -5.60 3.21 -15.39
C SER A 30 -6.92 2.46 -15.59
N TYR A 31 -7.70 2.28 -14.52
CA TYR A 31 -8.99 1.57 -14.54
C TYR A 31 -10.20 2.50 -14.50
N THR A 32 -10.05 3.72 -14.00
CA THR A 32 -11.14 4.69 -13.93
C THR A 32 -10.64 6.13 -14.01
N THR A 33 -11.42 6.97 -14.68
CA THR A 33 -11.24 8.44 -14.67
C THR A 33 -12.19 9.13 -13.71
N ASN A 34 -13.13 8.39 -13.11
CA ASN A 34 -14.16 8.91 -12.23
C ASN A 34 -13.63 9.01 -10.79
N VAL A 35 -12.80 10.02 -10.58
CA VAL A 35 -12.18 10.33 -9.30
C VAL A 35 -12.42 11.79 -8.96
N THR A 36 -12.69 12.08 -7.69
CA THR A 36 -12.90 13.46 -7.23
C THR A 36 -11.60 13.98 -6.61
N LYS A 37 -10.94 14.92 -7.30
CA LYS A 37 -9.75 15.59 -6.78
C LYS A 37 -10.17 16.68 -5.80
N THR A 38 -9.53 16.70 -4.64
CA THR A 38 -9.68 17.75 -3.62
C THR A 38 -8.34 18.47 -3.46
N GLN A 39 -8.32 19.54 -2.66
CA GLN A 39 -7.10 20.28 -2.34
C GLN A 39 -6.08 19.43 -1.55
N THR A 40 -6.56 18.41 -0.84
CA THR A 40 -5.76 17.56 0.07
C THR A 40 -5.55 16.14 -0.45
N GLY A 41 -6.17 15.74 -1.56
CA GLY A 41 -6.03 14.39 -2.07
C GLY A 41 -7.02 14.02 -3.17
N VAL A 42 -7.32 12.73 -3.26
CA VAL A 42 -8.26 12.18 -4.25
C VAL A 42 -9.23 11.24 -3.55
N LEU A 43 -10.52 11.43 -3.79
CA LEU A 43 -11.58 10.55 -3.34
C LEU A 43 -11.98 9.60 -4.47
N VAL A 44 -12.04 8.31 -4.17
CA VAL A 44 -12.41 7.26 -5.11
C VAL A 44 -13.47 6.38 -4.46
N SER A 45 -14.60 6.18 -5.13
CA SER A 45 -15.63 5.27 -4.64
C SER A 45 -15.24 3.82 -4.90
N SER A 46 -15.24 2.99 -3.86
CA SER A 46 -14.94 1.55 -4.01
C SER A 46 -16.04 0.76 -4.73
N GLU A 47 -17.19 1.39 -4.99
CA GLU A 47 -18.31 0.81 -5.74
C GLU A 47 -18.15 1.00 -7.25
N SER A 48 -17.40 2.02 -7.68
CA SER A 48 -17.12 2.27 -9.10
C SER A 48 -15.86 1.56 -9.60
N LEU A 49 -15.12 0.88 -8.72
CA LEU A 49 -13.93 0.12 -9.07
C LEU A 49 -14.27 -1.32 -9.44
N SER A 50 -13.72 -1.78 -10.57
CA SER A 50 -13.82 -3.17 -10.99
C SER A 50 -13.06 -4.10 -10.03
N ASP A 51 -13.51 -5.36 -9.93
CA ASP A 51 -12.82 -6.38 -9.13
C ASP A 51 -11.35 -6.56 -9.55
N ALA A 52 -11.03 -6.39 -10.84
CA ALA A 52 -9.66 -6.42 -11.34
C ALA A 52 -8.81 -5.28 -10.76
N CYS A 53 -9.33 -4.04 -10.74
CA CYS A 53 -8.64 -2.91 -10.14
C CYS A 53 -8.38 -3.14 -8.65
N LEU A 54 -9.39 -3.63 -7.92
CA LEU A 54 -9.28 -3.90 -6.49
C LEU A 54 -8.23 -4.98 -6.19
N LEU A 55 -8.15 -6.03 -7.01
CA LEU A 55 -7.12 -7.08 -6.87
C LEU A 55 -5.71 -6.54 -7.13
N GLU A 56 -5.52 -5.71 -8.14
CA GLU A 56 -4.21 -5.11 -8.43
C GLU A 56 -3.77 -4.14 -7.32
N MET A 57 -4.70 -3.33 -6.80
CA MET A 57 -4.45 -2.47 -5.64
C MET A 57 -4.01 -3.30 -4.43
N GLU A 58 -4.71 -4.39 -4.13
CA GLU A 58 -4.40 -5.25 -2.99
C GLU A 58 -3.02 -5.89 -3.12
N LYS A 59 -2.65 -6.40 -4.31
CA LYS A 59 -1.31 -6.94 -4.56
C LYS A 59 -0.23 -5.90 -4.32
N LEU A 60 -0.46 -4.66 -4.78
CA LEU A 60 0.49 -3.57 -4.61
C LEU A 60 0.63 -3.17 -3.14
N ILE A 61 -0.47 -3.11 -2.39
CA ILE A 61 -0.46 -2.86 -0.94
C ILE A 61 0.32 -3.95 -0.22
N GLN A 62 0.06 -5.23 -0.52
CA GLN A 62 0.80 -6.34 0.09
C GLN A 62 2.30 -6.26 -0.23
N PHE A 63 2.66 -5.94 -1.47
CA PHE A 63 4.04 -5.75 -1.86
C PHE A 63 4.76 -4.68 -1.01
N PHE A 64 4.13 -3.53 -0.78
CA PHE A 64 4.69 -2.48 0.08
C PHE A 64 4.85 -2.92 1.53
N LEU A 65 3.84 -3.60 2.09
CA LEU A 65 3.91 -4.12 3.45
C LEU A 65 5.01 -5.17 3.62
N ASP A 66 5.19 -6.05 2.63
CA ASP A 66 6.24 -7.05 2.66
C ASP A 66 7.63 -6.42 2.49
N GLN A 67 7.80 -5.46 1.59
CA GLN A 67 9.06 -4.70 1.47
C GLN A 67 9.46 -4.08 2.81
N ARG A 68 8.51 -3.46 3.51
CA ARG A 68 8.76 -2.84 4.83
C ARG A 68 9.23 -3.87 5.86
N LYS A 69 8.58 -5.04 5.92
CA LYS A 69 8.98 -6.13 6.81
C LYS A 69 10.39 -6.64 6.49
N PHE A 70 10.74 -6.81 5.22
CA PHE A 70 12.08 -7.28 4.85
C PHE A 70 13.17 -6.26 5.20
N MET A 71 12.88 -4.97 5.04
CA MET A 71 13.81 -3.90 5.45
C MET A 71 14.02 -3.87 6.96
N ASP A 72 12.95 -4.03 7.76
CA ASP A 72 13.04 -4.09 9.22
C ASP A 72 13.87 -5.31 9.69
N VAL A 73 13.63 -6.48 9.08
CA VAL A 73 14.39 -7.71 9.37
C VAL A 73 15.87 -7.58 9.00
N ASP A 74 16.20 -6.94 7.87
CA ASP A 74 17.59 -6.66 7.49
C ASP A 74 18.27 -5.72 8.48
N GLU A 75 17.59 -4.66 8.89
CA GLU A 75 18.11 -3.68 9.84
C GLU A 75 18.37 -4.31 11.22
N VAL A 76 17.44 -5.11 11.72
CA VAL A 76 17.58 -5.86 12.99
C VAL A 76 18.77 -6.81 12.90
N LYS A 77 18.91 -7.57 11.80
CA LYS A 77 20.05 -8.47 11.60
C LYS A 77 21.38 -7.70 11.61
N ARG A 78 21.50 -6.59 10.87
CA ARG A 78 22.70 -5.74 10.89
C ARG A 78 23.05 -5.26 12.29
N LYS A 79 22.06 -4.76 13.05
CA LYS A 79 22.27 -4.30 14.43
C LYS A 79 22.74 -5.44 15.36
N SER A 80 22.23 -6.65 15.18
CA SER A 80 22.67 -7.84 15.92
C SER A 80 24.11 -8.26 15.58
N PHE A 81 24.54 -8.17 14.32
CA PHE A 81 25.93 -8.44 13.94
C PHE A 81 26.91 -7.41 14.51
N VAL A 82 26.53 -6.13 14.56
CA VAL A 82 27.36 -5.08 15.19
C VAL A 82 27.47 -5.26 16.71
N LYS A 83 26.39 -5.69 17.38
CA LYS A 83 26.41 -5.93 18.85
C LYS A 83 27.21 -7.16 19.27
N ASN A 84 27.30 -8.17 18.39
CA ASN A 84 27.98 -9.44 18.70
C ASN A 84 29.39 -9.53 18.08
N GLY A 85 29.81 -8.53 17.30
CA GLY A 85 31.18 -8.38 16.83
C GLY A 85 32.04 -7.72 17.90
N GLN A 86 32.75 -8.54 18.68
CA GLN A 86 33.94 -8.09 19.41
C GLN A 86 34.94 -7.48 18.41
N THR A 87 35.30 -6.21 18.60
CA THR A 87 36.66 -5.72 18.29
C THR A 87 37.54 -5.92 19.49
#